data_AF-A0A832ZGM7-F1
#
_entry.id   AF-A0A832ZGM7-F1
#
_cell.length_a   1.000
_cell.length_b   1.000
_cell.length_c   1.000
_cell.angle_alpha   90.00
_cell.angle_beta   90.00
_cell.angle_gamma   90.00
#
_symmetry.space_group_name_H-M   'P 1'
#
loop_
_entity.id
_entity.type
_entity.pdbx_description
1 polymer ?
#
loop_
_entity_poly.entity_id
_entity_poly.type
_entity_poly.pdbx_seq_one_letter_code
_entity_poly.pdbx_strand_id
1 'polypeptide(L)'
;LADLHRLANLYDIAVFVTNQVQARPDAFFGDPTRPVGGHILAHSATLRVYLRKGKAGKRIARLIDSPHLPEGEATFRITDRGIED
;
A
#
# COMPACT_ATOMS: atom_id res chain seq x y z
N LEU A 1 1.68 11.50 -9.82
CA LEU A 1 1.99 12.14 -8.52
C LEU A 1 3.07 13.25 -8.67
N ALA A 2 3.21 13.87 -9.85
CA ALA A 2 4.34 14.75 -10.15
C ALA A 2 4.41 15.98 -9.23
N ASP A 3 3.29 16.67 -9.02
CA ASP A 3 3.25 17.84 -8.13
C ASP A 3 3.50 17.47 -6.66
N LEU A 4 3.01 16.31 -6.22
CA LEU A 4 3.27 15.80 -4.87
C LEU A 4 4.75 15.46 -4.67
N HIS A 5 5.40 14.87 -5.67
CA HIS A 5 6.85 14.65 -5.66
C HIS A 5 7.64 15.95 -5.60
N ARG A 6 7.19 16.98 -6.34
CA ARG A 6 7.80 18.31 -6.28
C ARG A 6 7.70 18.89 -4.87
N LEU A 7 6.53 18.80 -4.21
CA LEU A 7 6.35 19.27 -2.85
C LEU A 7 7.22 18.49 -1.85
N ALA A 8 7.23 17.15 -1.95
CA ALA A 8 8.04 16.28 -1.10
C ALA A 8 9.53 16.66 -1.16
N ASN A 9 10.06 16.84 -2.37
CA ASN A 9 11.47 17.18 -2.58
C ASN A 9 11.79 18.62 -2.18
N LEU A 10 10.87 19.57 -2.39
CA LEU A 10 11.12 20.99 -2.09
C LEU A 10 11.12 21.27 -0.59
N TYR A 11 10.28 20.57 0.17
CA TYR A 11 10.08 20.83 1.59
C TYR A 11 10.59 19.73 2.53
N ASP A 12 11.21 18.68 1.97
CA ASP A 12 11.69 17.51 2.71
C ASP A 12 10.59 16.88 3.59
N ILE A 13 9.44 16.59 2.97
CA ILE A 13 8.27 16.03 3.66
C ILE A 13 7.90 14.64 3.12
N ALA A 14 7.40 13.79 4.01
CA ALA A 14 6.80 12.52 3.61
C ALA A 14 5.38 12.70 3.07
N VAL A 15 5.07 12.07 1.94
CA VAL A 15 3.73 12.06 1.34
C VAL A 15 3.15 10.66 1.38
N PHE A 16 2.01 10.53 2.05
CA PHE A 16 1.25 9.27 2.12
C PHE A 16 -0.05 9.40 1.32
N VAL A 17 -0.34 8.42 0.48
CA VAL A 17 -1.55 8.38 -0.34
C VAL A 17 -2.24 7.03 -0.13
N THR A 18 -3.55 7.05 0.14
CA THR A 18 -4.38 5.85 0.13
C THR A 18 -4.95 5.60 -1.25
N ASN A 19 -5.02 4.34 -1.67
CA ASN A 19 -5.63 3.97 -2.93
C ASN A 19 -6.73 2.92 -2.71
N GLN A 20 -7.76 2.98 -3.55
CA GLN A 20 -8.82 1.99 -3.58
C GLN A 20 -8.41 0.80 -4.46
N VAL A 21 -9.04 -0.35 -4.20
CA VAL A 21 -8.90 -1.55 -5.02
C VAL A 21 -10.18 -1.85 -5.76
N GLN A 22 -10.06 -2.49 -6.92
CA GLN A 22 -11.18 -3.02 -7.69
C GLN A 22 -11.04 -4.54 -7.81
N ALA A 23 -12.17 -5.22 -8.01
CA ALA A 23 -12.19 -6.65 -8.24
C ALA A 23 -11.46 -7.03 -9.53
N ARG A 24 -10.86 -8.22 -9.53
CA ARG A 24 -10.33 -8.93 -10.70
C ARG A 24 -11.10 -10.23 -10.91
N PRO A 25 -12.22 -10.19 -11.65
CA PRO A 25 -13.06 -11.38 -11.87
C PRO A 25 -12.35 -12.50 -12.64
N ASP A 26 -11.28 -12.17 -13.36
CA ASP A 26 -10.41 -13.09 -14.09
C ASP A 26 -9.49 -13.92 -13.19
N ALA A 27 -9.32 -13.53 -11.92
CA ALA A 27 -8.45 -14.23 -10.97
C ALA A 27 -9.19 -15.40 -10.29
N PHE A 28 -9.02 -16.62 -10.83
CA PHE A 28 -9.56 -17.84 -10.23
C PHE A 28 -8.76 -18.33 -9.00
N PHE A 29 -7.50 -17.89 -8.87
CA PHE A 29 -6.62 -18.22 -7.75
C PHE A 29 -5.83 -16.98 -7.31
N GLY A 30 -5.52 -16.88 -6.02
CA GLY A 30 -4.74 -15.79 -5.45
C GLY A 30 -5.59 -14.59 -5.03
N ASP A 31 -4.96 -13.41 -5.00
CA ASP A 31 -5.63 -12.18 -4.57
C ASP A 31 -6.62 -11.70 -5.65
N PRO A 32 -7.92 -11.58 -5.32
CA PRO A 32 -8.94 -11.18 -6.28
C PRO A 32 -9.01 -9.66 -6.47
N THR A 33 -8.06 -8.88 -5.95
CA THR A 33 -8.07 -7.42 -6.01
C THR A 33 -6.89 -6.86 -6.78
N ARG A 34 -7.09 -5.68 -7.39
CA ARG A 34 -6.01 -4.86 -7.96
C ARG A 34 -6.15 -3.40 -7.55
N PRO A 35 -5.02 -2.69 -7.34
CA PRO A 35 -5.07 -1.25 -7.14
C PRO A 35 -5.62 -0.53 -8.38
N VAL A 36 -6.40 0.52 -8.15
CA VAL A 36 -6.88 1.42 -9.22
C VAL A 36 -5.73 2.34 -9.68
N GLY A 37 -5.77 2.84 -10.92
CA GLY A 37 -4.78 3.78 -11.47
C GLY A 37 -3.76 3.19 -12.45
N GLY A 38 -3.76 1.86 -12.62
CA GLY A 38 -2.97 1.17 -13.65
C GLY A 38 -1.46 1.42 -13.55
N HIS A 39 -0.76 1.30 -14.69
CA HIS A 39 0.70 1.45 -14.75
C HIS A 39 1.18 2.87 -14.40
N ILE A 40 0.37 3.90 -14.67
CA ILE A 40 0.74 5.29 -14.37
C ILE A 40 0.96 5.45 -12.85
N LEU A 41 0.01 4.99 -12.04
CA LEU A 41 0.15 5.08 -10.59
C LEU A 41 1.21 4.09 -10.07
N ALA A 42 1.29 2.89 -10.64
CA ALA A 42 2.28 1.89 -10.25
C ALA A 42 3.72 2.37 -10.44
N HIS A 43 4.02 3.09 -11.53
CA HIS A 43 5.35 3.63 -11.80
C HIS A 43 5.62 4.92 -11.02
N SER A 44 4.60 5.74 -10.78
CA SER A 44 4.78 7.03 -10.10
C SER A 44 4.96 6.89 -8.59
N ALA A 45 4.51 5.81 -7.96
CA ALA A 45 4.60 5.60 -6.52
C ALA A 45 5.95 4.98 -6.13
N THR A 46 6.65 5.56 -5.15
CA THR A 46 7.99 5.09 -4.73
C THR A 46 7.94 3.85 -3.85
N LEU A 47 6.97 3.79 -2.92
CA LEU A 47 6.75 2.65 -2.03
C LEU A 47 5.28 2.27 -2.10
N ARG A 48 4.98 0.97 -2.16
CA ARG A 48 3.60 0.47 -2.16
C ARG A 48 3.40 -0.58 -1.09
N VAL A 49 2.50 -0.27 -0.15
CA VAL A 49 2.10 -1.18 0.92
C VAL A 49 0.68 -1.66 0.64
N TYR A 50 0.52 -2.97 0.57
CA TYR A 50 -0.77 -3.62 0.42
C TYR A 50 -1.31 -4.06 1.79
N LEU A 51 -2.48 -3.56 2.15
CA LEU A 51 -3.12 -3.81 3.43
C LEU A 51 -4.24 -4.84 3.28
N ARG A 52 -4.18 -5.93 4.06
CA ARG A 52 -5.23 -6.96 4.07
C ARG A 52 -5.67 -7.32 5.49
N LYS A 53 -6.90 -7.84 5.60
CA LYS A 53 -7.41 -8.39 6.87
C LYS A 53 -6.76 -9.74 7.16
N GLY A 54 -6.26 -9.91 8.38
CA GLY A 54 -5.79 -11.19 8.92
C GLY A 54 -6.87 -11.89 9.73
N LYS A 55 -6.48 -12.97 10.42
CA LYS A 55 -7.35 -13.68 11.39
C LYS A 55 -7.36 -12.95 12.74
N ALA A 56 -8.38 -13.22 13.57
CA ALA A 56 -8.47 -12.74 14.95
C ALA A 56 -8.24 -11.23 15.11
N GLY A 57 -8.88 -10.43 14.26
CA GLY A 57 -8.81 -8.97 14.31
C GLY A 57 -7.53 -8.34 13.77
N LYS A 58 -6.51 -9.14 13.42
CA LYS A 58 -5.23 -8.65 12.88
C LYS A 58 -5.37 -8.02 11.49
N ARG A 59 -4.39 -7.21 11.12
CA ARG A 59 -4.15 -6.61 9.80
C ARG A 59 -2.73 -6.95 9.38
N ILE A 60 -2.53 -7.10 8.08
CA ILE A 60 -1.23 -7.43 7.50
C ILE A 60 -0.91 -6.32 6.49
N ALA A 61 0.24 -5.69 6.65
CA ALA A 61 0.84 -4.76 5.71
C ALA A 61 1.96 -5.48 4.96
N ARG A 62 1.78 -5.69 3.65
CA ARG A 62 2.82 -6.25 2.79
C ARG A 62 3.47 -5.14 1.97
N LEU A 63 4.79 -4.99 2.06
CA LEU A 63 5.53 -4.17 1.11
C LEU A 63 5.61 -4.92 -0.22
N ILE A 64 4.92 -4.41 -1.25
CA ILE A 64 4.85 -5.04 -2.58
C ILE A 64 5.77 -4.36 -3.60
N ASP A 65 6.31 -3.19 -3.26
CA ASP A 65 7.20 -2.44 -4.14
C ASP A 65 8.05 -1.46 -3.34
N SER A 66 9.35 -1.46 -3.62
CA SER A 66 10.33 -0.55 -3.05
C SER A 66 11.60 -0.53 -3.90
N PRO A 67 12.26 0.62 -4.05
CA PRO A 67 13.54 0.71 -4.77
C PRO A 67 14.71 0.08 -4.01
N HIS A 68 14.62 -0.12 -2.69
CA HIS A 68 15.77 -0.54 -1.88
C HIS A 68 15.44 -1.50 -0.72
N LEU A 69 14.17 -1.78 -0.43
CA LEU A 69 13.77 -2.75 0.59
C LEU A 69 13.28 -4.05 -0.07
N PRO A 70 13.60 -5.22 0.50
CA PRO A 70 12.99 -6.46 0.06
C PRO A 70 11.49 -6.48 0.37
N GLU A 71 10.73 -7.29 -0.36
CA GLU A 71 9.35 -7.58 0.01
C GLU A 71 9.29 -8.17 1.42
N GLY A 72 8.27 -7.78 2.19
CA GLY A 72 8.08 -8.23 3.56
C GLY A 72 6.67 -7.96 4.06
N GLU A 73 6.27 -8.67 5.11
CA GLU A 73 4.97 -8.48 5.78
C GLU A 73 5.17 -8.06 7.24
N ALA A 74 4.37 -7.10 7.68
CA ALA A 74 4.21 -6.72 9.08
C ALA A 74 2.76 -6.98 9.50
N THR A 75 2.58 -7.55 10.70
CA THR A 75 1.25 -7.80 11.26
C THR A 75 0.99 -6.81 12.39
N PHE A 76 -0.22 -6.26 12.43
CA PHE A 76 -0.64 -5.29 13.44
C PHE A 76 -2.13 -5.45 13.76
N ARG A 77 -2.63 -4.68 14.73
CA ARG A 77 -4.03 -4.54 15.10
C ARG A 77 -4.43 -3.07 15.08
N ILE A 78 -5.72 -2.85 14.89
CA ILE A 78 -6.32 -1.53 15.04
C ILE A 78 -7.14 -1.58 16.32
N THR A 79 -6.77 -0.79 17.31
CA THR A 79 -7.43 -0.65 18.61
C THR A 79 -7.95 0.78 18.76
N ASP A 80 -8.63 1.06 19.87
CA ASP A 80 -9.13 2.42 20.17
C ASP A 80 -8.00 3.44 20.35
N ARG A 81 -6.74 2.97 20.51
CA ARG A 81 -5.54 3.81 20.57
C ARG A 81 -4.82 3.97 19.22
N GLY A 82 -5.32 3.34 18.16
CA GLY A 82 -4.69 3.37 16.84
C GLY A 82 -4.05 2.04 16.44
N ILE A 83 -2.84 2.07 15.87
CA ILE A 83 -2.11 0.90 15.39
C ILE A 83 -1.20 0.34 16.48
N GLU A 84 -1.31 -0.95 16.78
CA GLU A 84 -0.52 -1.67 17.79
C GLU A 84 -0.15 -3.08 17.29
N ASP A 85 0.81 -3.76 17.92
CA ASP A 85 1.26 -5.11 17.54
C ASP A 85 0.24 -6.25 17.83
#